data_AF-A0A328TZF0-F1
#
_entry.id   AF-A0A328TZF0-F1
#
_cell.length_a   1.000
_cell.length_b   1.000
_cell.length_c   1.000
_cell.angle_alpha   90.00
_cell.angle_beta   90.00
_cell.angle_gamma   90.00
#
_symmetry.space_group_name_H-M   'P 1'
#
loop_
_entity.id
_entity.type
_entity.pdbx_description
1 polymer ?
#
loop_
_entity_poly.entity_id
_entity_poly.type
_entity_poly.pdbx_seq_one_letter_code
_entity_poly.pdbx_strand_id
1 'polypeptide(L)' 'MQAQAMRMYQITFTGRDEKGVLPMFTRVRATTGKGAVRAFIERYRPVSGWLLGDPEDITDKLNKEVKEAERVSQK' A
#
# COMPACT_ATOMS: atom_id res chain seq x y z
N MET A 1 15.09 -1.42 21.33
CA MET A 1 14.72 -1.31 19.90
C MET A 1 13.70 -0.19 19.78
N GLN A 2 13.98 0.89 19.03
CA GLN A 2 12.93 1.85 18.67
C GLN A 2 11.94 1.14 17.73
N ALA A 3 10.64 1.21 18.03
CA ALA A 3 9.63 0.71 17.12
C ALA A 3 9.67 1.59 15.84
N GLN A 4 9.93 0.97 14.70
CA GLN A 4 9.81 1.68 13.42
C GLN A 4 8.36 2.15 13.24
N ALA A 5 8.19 3.41 12.86
CA ALA A 5 6.88 4.00 12.67
C ALA A 5 6.07 3.24 11.61
N MET A 6 4.76 3.13 11.81
CA MET A 6 3.86 2.56 10.82
C MET A 6 3.76 3.52 9.63
N ARG A 7 3.98 3.01 8.42
CA ARG A 7 3.96 3.77 7.17
C ARG A 7 2.92 3.21 6.21
N MET A 8 2.55 3.99 5.20
CA MET A 8 1.64 3.55 4.13
C MET A 8 2.44 3.22 2.89
N TYR A 9 2.32 1.98 2.43
CA TYR A 9 2.95 1.50 1.21
C TYR A 9 1.91 1.24 0.13
N GLN A 10 2.26 1.57 -1.11
CA GLN A 10 1.54 1.14 -2.30
C GLN A 10 2.23 -0.07 -2.90
N ILE A 11 1.48 -1.15 -3.05
CA ILE A 11 1.86 -2.35 -3.78
C ILE A 11 1.32 -2.24 -5.19
N THR A 12 2.19 -2.45 -6.18
CA THR A 12 1.80 -2.65 -7.57
C THR A 12 1.86 -4.15 -7.87
N PHE A 13 0.71 -4.74 -8.17
CA PHE A 13 0.58 -6.18 -8.39
C PHE A 13 -0.32 -6.44 -9.59
N THR A 14 -0.01 -7.44 -10.40
CA THR A 14 -0.94 -7.94 -11.42
C THR A 14 -1.17 -9.41 -11.19
N GLY A 15 -2.44 -9.81 -11.16
CA GLY A 15 -2.83 -11.17 -10.83
C GLY A 15 -4.24 -11.28 -10.29
N ARG A 16 -4.51 -12.40 -9.65
CA ARG A 16 -5.84 -12.76 -9.15
C ARG A 16 -5.78 -13.58 -7.86
N ASP A 17 -6.89 -13.57 -7.13
CA ASP A 17 -7.19 -14.52 -6.06
C ASP A 17 -8.23 -15.55 -6.56
N GLU A 18 -8.79 -16.34 -5.63
CA GLU A 18 -9.85 -17.31 -5.93
C GLU A 18 -11.16 -16.66 -6.44
N LYS A 19 -11.37 -15.37 -6.15
CA LYS A 19 -12.58 -14.62 -6.47
C LYS A 19 -12.45 -13.80 -7.75
N GLY A 20 -11.23 -13.58 -8.24
CA GLY A 20 -10.97 -12.91 -9.51
C GLY A 20 -9.78 -11.96 -9.46
N VAL A 21 -9.75 -11.04 -10.42
CA VAL A 21 -8.64 -10.09 -10.59
C VAL A 21 -8.49 -9.20 -9.35
N LEU A 22 -7.26 -9.09 -8.85
CA LEU A 22 -6.93 -8.20 -7.74
C LEU A 22 -6.67 -6.77 -8.24
N PRO A 23 -6.94 -5.73 -7.43
CA PRO A 23 -6.62 -4.35 -7.78
C PRO A 23 -5.14 -4.16 -8.04
N MET A 24 -4.80 -3.48 -9.16
CA MET A 24 -3.41 -3.29 -9.56
C MET A 24 -2.59 -2.50 -8.52
N PHE A 25 -3.19 -1.47 -7.94
CA PHE A 25 -2.59 -0.64 -6.90
C PHE A 25 -3.32 -0.87 -5.59
N THR A 26 -2.60 -1.34 -4.57
CA THR A 26 -3.16 -1.62 -3.25
C THR A 26 -2.36 -0.92 -2.16
N ARG A 27 -3.05 -0.23 -1.25
CA ARG A 27 -2.41 0.45 -0.10
C ARG A 27 -2.44 -0.44 1.13
N VAL A 28 -1.31 -0.60 1.79
CA VAL A 28 -1.15 -1.40 3.01
C VAL A 28 -0.31 -0.65 4.04
N ARG A 29 -0.61 -0.85 5.33
CA ARG A 29 0.20 -0.33 6.41
C ARG A 29 1.27 -1.35 6.81
N ALA A 30 2.51 -0.91 6.91
CA ALA A 30 3.61 -1.73 7.39
C ALA A 30 4.73 -0.85 7.95
N THR A 31 5.66 -1.46 8.68
CA THR A 31 6.87 -0.78 9.18
C THR A 31 8.00 -0.75 8.15
N THR A 32 7.94 -1.64 7.14
CA THR A 32 8.94 -1.77 6.07
C THR A 32 8.27 -2.19 4.76
N GLY A 33 8.95 -1.99 3.62
CA GLY A 33 8.47 -2.47 2.32
C GLY A 33 8.28 -3.99 2.29
N LYS A 34 9.22 -4.77 2.83
CA LYS A 34 9.04 -6.24 2.95
C LYS A 34 7.82 -6.61 3.81
N GLY A 35 7.59 -5.85 4.89
CA GLY A 35 6.37 -5.98 5.69
C GLY A 35 5.10 -5.66 4.91
N ALA A 36 5.15 -4.70 3.99
CA ALA A 36 4.03 -4.35 3.12
C ALA A 36 3.67 -5.50 2.16
N VAL A 37 4.66 -6.14 1.54
CA VAL A 37 4.44 -7.32 0.69
C VAL A 37 3.79 -8.45 1.51
N ARG A 38 4.31 -8.71 2.71
CA ARG A 38 3.75 -9.74 3.60
C ARG A 38 2.29 -9.44 3.96
N ALA A 39 1.99 -8.21 4.37
CA ALA A 39 0.63 -7.78 4.72
C ALA A 39 -0.33 -7.88 3.52
N PHE A 40 0.15 -7.59 2.31
CA PHE A 40 -0.63 -7.77 1.08
C PHE A 40 -0.97 -9.24 0.85
N ILE A 41 0.03 -10.15 0.90
CA ILE A 41 -0.17 -11.58 0.67
C ILE A 41 -1.13 -12.18 1.72
N GLU A 42 -0.95 -11.85 3.00
CA GLU A 42 -1.79 -12.36 4.08
C GLU A 42 -3.25 -11.91 3.94
N ARG A 43 -3.47 -10.66 3.48
CA ARG A 43 -4.80 -10.07 3.32
C ARG A 43 -5.53 -10.55 2.06
N TYR A 44 -4.84 -10.58 0.92
CA TYR A 44 -5.46 -10.80 -0.39
C TYR A 44 -5.28 -12.22 -0.92
N ARG A 45 -4.32 -12.99 -0.38
CA ARG A 45 -4.07 -14.39 -0.74
C ARG A 45 -4.05 -14.62 -2.27
N PRO A 46 -3.20 -13.89 -3.01
CA PRO A 46 -3.12 -14.06 -4.45
C PRO A 46 -2.76 -15.50 -4.79
N VAL A 47 -3.47 -16.09 -5.75
CA VAL A 47 -3.20 -17.46 -6.24
C VAL A 47 -2.28 -17.48 -7.44
N SER A 48 -2.24 -16.38 -8.20
CA SER A 48 -1.33 -16.21 -9.33
C SER A 48 -1.06 -14.74 -9.60
N GLY A 49 0.14 -14.42 -10.07
CA GLY A 49 0.52 -13.06 -10.45
C GLY A 49 1.94 -12.72 -10.03
N TRP A 50 2.30 -11.45 -10.21
CA TRP A 50 3.62 -10.93 -9.87
C TRP A 50 3.53 -9.50 -9.35
N LEU A 51 4.45 -9.19 -8.42
CA LEU A 51 4.72 -7.81 -8.01
C LEU A 51 5.41 -7.09 -9.17
N LEU A 52 4.98 -5.86 -9.42
CA LEU A 52 5.51 -4.99 -10.46
C LEU A 52 6.46 -3.97 -9.83
N GLY A 53 7.58 -4.48 -9.31
CA GLY A 53 8.60 -3.69 -8.59
C GLY A 53 8.41 -3.70 -7.07
N ASP A 54 9.21 -2.87 -6.40
CA ASP A 54 9.22 -2.75 -4.95
C ASP A 54 8.00 -1.94 -4.44
N PRO A 55 7.56 -2.20 -3.20
CA PRO A 55 6.55 -1.37 -2.54
C PRO A 55 6.99 0.09 -2.44
N GLU A 56 6.16 1.00 -2.92
CA GLU A 56 6.41 2.45 -2.83
C GLU A 56 5.89 2.98 -1.50
N ASP A 57 6.72 3.68 -0.75
CA ASP A 57 6.29 4.39 0.45
C ASP A 57 5.62 5.71 0.08
N ILE A 58 4.31 5.79 0.28
CA ILE A 58 3.48 6.93 -0.11
C ILE A 58 3.03 7.77 1.09
N THR A 59 3.61 7.54 2.27
CA THR A 59 3.17 8.19 3.52
C THR A 59 3.18 9.71 3.41
N ASP A 60 4.29 10.28 2.93
CA ASP A 60 4.45 11.73 2.84
C ASP A 60 3.59 12.34 1.73
N LYS A 61 3.40 11.59 0.63
CA LYS A 61 2.48 11.97 -0.46
C LYS A 61 1.04 12.05 0.03
N LEU A 62 0.57 11.06 0.79
CA LEU A 62 -0.77 11.06 1.36
C LEU A 62 -0.96 12.17 2.38
N ASN A 63 0.02 12.40 3.26
CA ASN A 63 -0.05 13.49 4.24
C ASN A 63 -0.14 14.85 3.56
N LYS A 64 0.54 15.04 2.42
CA LYS A 64 0.44 16.25 1.61
C LYS A 64 -0.94 16.40 0.99
N GLU A 65 -1.47 15.35 0.35
CA GLU A 65 -2.80 15.35 -0.26
C GLU A 65 -3.90 15.68 0.76
N VAL A 66 -3.84 15.12 1.96
CA VAL A 66 -4.79 15.42 3.05
C VAL A 66 -4.71 16.89 3.46
N LYS A 67 -3.50 17.41 3.72
CA LYS A 67 -3.31 18.83 4.07
C LYS A 67 -3.79 19.78 2.99
N GLU A 68 -3.62 19.42 1.72
CA GLU A 68 -4.10 20.22 0.58
C GLU A 68 -5.62 20.18 0.47
N ALA A 69 -6.24 19.01 0.62
CA ALA A 69 -7.69 18.87 0.64
C ALA A 69 -8.34 19.66 1.79
N GLU A 70 -7.75 19.62 2.99
CA GLU A 70 -8.20 20.39 4.16
C GLU A 70 -8.12 21.90 3.90
N ARG A 71 -7.06 22.39 3.25
CA ARG A 71 -6.91 23.80 2.89
C ARG A 71 -7.93 24.28 1.87
N VAL A 72 -8.33 23.41 0.94
CA VAL A 72 -9.35 23.74 -0.07
C VAL A 72 -10.75 23.73 0.55
N SER A 73 -11.03 22.81 1.47
CA SER A 73 -12.34 22.71 2.14
C SER A 73 -12.63 23.84 3.14
N GLN A 74 -11.63 24.63 3.54
CA GLN A 74 -11.76 25.75 4.47
C GLN A 74 -11.87 27.13 3.78
N LYS A 75 -11.93 27.16 2.44
CA LYS A 75 -12.19 28.38 1.64
C LYS A 75 -13.59 28.34 1.07
#